data_AF-A0A1Q7HT96-F1
#
_entry.id   AF-A0A1Q7HT96-F1
#
_cell.length_a   1.000
_cell.length_b   1.000
_cell.length_c   1.000
_cell.angle_alpha   90.00
_cell.angle_beta   90.00
_cell.angle_gamma   90.00
#
_symmetry.space_group_name_H-M   'P 1'
#
loop_
_entity.id
_entity.type
_entity.pdbx_description
1 polymer ?
#
loop_
_entity_poly.entity_id
_entity_poly.type
_entity_poly.pdbx_seq_one_letter_code
_entity_poly.pdbx_strand_id
1 'polypeptide(L)'
;MILKEVRRRGSADSIIGMLPAHPVLDVKAAAQFAGVVYEAARLAMDQLEHAGSVRVINARRRDRVYETPALFELVDDFERQLATPARGTRPARRAPRRRVPS
;
A
#
# COMPACT_ATOMS: atom_id res chain seq x y z
N MET A 1 8.02 12.03 -32.71
CA MET A 1 8.29 12.41 -31.30
C MET A 1 6.97 12.77 -30.66
N ILE A 2 6.25 11.78 -30.11
CA ILE A 2 4.96 12.02 -29.46
C ILE A 2 5.29 12.53 -28.06
N LEU A 3 5.15 13.84 -27.84
CA LEU A 3 5.10 14.39 -26.49
C LEU A 3 3.84 13.80 -25.85
N LYS A 4 4.03 12.75 -25.05
CA LYS A 4 3.01 12.24 -24.16
C LYS A 4 2.68 13.41 -23.24
N GLU A 5 1.51 14.03 -23.47
CA GLU A 5 0.85 14.97 -22.58
C GLU A 5 1.27 14.65 -21.14
N VAL A 6 2.09 15.52 -20.54
CA VAL A 6 2.52 15.35 -19.15
C VAL A 6 1.29 15.70 -18.32
N ARG A 7 0.37 14.75 -18.22
CA ARG A 7 -0.75 14.83 -17.29
C ARG A 7 -0.12 15.06 -15.94
N ARG A 8 -0.34 16.24 -15.37
CA ARG A 8 0.13 16.59 -14.03
C ARG A 8 -0.52 15.59 -13.06
N ARG A 9 0.21 14.52 -12.73
CA ARG A 9 -0.26 13.49 -11.80
C ARG A 9 -0.38 14.17 -10.44
N GLY A 10 -1.57 14.11 -9.84
CA GLY A 10 -1.79 14.61 -8.48
C GLY A 10 -0.93 13.82 -7.49
N SER A 11 -0.64 14.41 -6.32
CA SER A 11 0.21 13.77 -5.31
C SER A 11 -0.26 12.36 -4.93
N ALA A 12 -1.58 12.12 -4.87
CA ALA A 12 -2.14 10.80 -4.61
C ALA A 12 -1.82 9.77 -5.72
N ASP A 13 -1.83 10.18 -7.00
CA ASP A 13 -1.50 9.30 -8.14
C ASP A 13 0.00 8.98 -8.18
N SER A 14 0.85 9.94 -7.81
CA SER A 14 2.29 9.68 -7.65
C SER A 14 2.55 8.71 -6.49
N ILE A 15 1.93 8.96 -5.33
CA ILE A 15 2.12 8.11 -4.13
C ILE A 15 1.58 6.71 -4.35
N ILE A 16 0.37 6.53 -4.91
CA ILE A 16 -0.17 5.18 -5.12
C ILE A 16 0.74 4.33 -6.03
N GLY A 17 1.38 4.95 -7.02
CA GLY A 17 2.32 4.28 -7.92
C GLY A 17 3.59 3.75 -7.23
N MET A 18 3.97 4.28 -6.06
CA MET A 18 5.18 3.87 -5.34
C MET A 18 4.91 2.83 -4.24
N LEU A 19 3.65 2.61 -3.85
CA LEU A 19 3.28 1.68 -2.78
C LEU A 19 3.79 0.24 -2.97
N PRO A 20 3.86 -0.33 -4.20
CA PRO A 20 4.44 -1.66 -4.37
C PRO A 20 5.90 -1.76 -3.92
N ALA A 21 6.68 -0.68 -4.10
CA ALA A 21 8.07 -0.62 -3.66
C ALA A 21 8.21 -0.18 -2.19
N HIS A 22 7.26 0.62 -1.70
CA HIS A 22 7.24 1.17 -0.35
C HIS A 22 5.89 0.87 0.32
N PRO A 23 5.63 -0.40 0.72
CA PRO A 23 4.31 -0.81 1.20
C PRO A 23 4.00 -0.37 2.62
N VAL A 24 5.01 0.11 3.35
CA VAL A 24 4.89 0.75 4.65
C VAL A 24 5.65 2.06 4.60
N LEU A 25 4.96 3.16 4.87
CA LEU A 25 5.52 4.50 4.78
C LEU A 25 4.80 5.48 5.70
N ASP A 26 5.49 6.56 6.07
CA ASP A 26 4.88 7.73 6.70
C ASP A 26 4.70 8.87 5.70
N VAL A 27 4.07 9.96 6.13
CA VAL A 27 3.82 11.14 5.29
C VAL A 27 5.12 11.81 4.82
N LYS A 28 6.20 11.74 5.62
CA LYS A 28 7.49 12.37 5.29
C LYS A 28 8.17 11.61 4.15
N ALA A 29 8.19 10.28 4.24
CA ALA A 29 8.68 9.42 3.17
C ALA A 29 7.83 9.59 1.89
N ALA A 30 6.50 9.64 2.02
CA ALA A 30 5.61 9.89 0.88
C ALA A 30 5.91 11.23 0.18
N ALA A 31 6.13 12.29 0.96
CA ALA A 31 6.51 13.61 0.45
C ALA A 31 7.85 13.57 -0.31
N GLN A 32 8.85 12.90 0.27
CA GLN A 32 10.16 12.73 -0.34
C GLN A 32 10.09 11.97 -1.66
N PHE A 33 9.39 10.83 -1.69
CA PHE A 33 9.29 9.99 -2.88
C PHE A 33 8.43 10.62 -3.98
N ALA A 34 7.38 11.37 -3.61
CA ALA A 34 6.55 12.07 -4.57
C ALA A 34 7.12 13.42 -5.02
N GLY A 35 8.19 13.91 -4.38
CA GLY A 35 8.81 15.20 -4.69
C GLY A 35 7.88 16.39 -4.40
N VAL A 36 7.06 16.30 -3.35
CA VAL A 36 6.08 17.33 -2.97
C VAL A 36 6.28 17.81 -1.54
N VAL A 37 5.70 18.96 -1.21
CA VAL A 37 5.69 19.45 0.17
C VAL A 37 4.87 18.54 1.09
N TYR A 38 5.23 18.52 2.38
CA TYR A 38 4.59 17.67 3.39
C TYR A 38 3.07 17.75 3.39
N GLU A 39 2.49 18.96 3.32
CA GLU A 39 1.04 19.14 3.36
C GLU A 39 0.33 18.54 2.13
N ALA A 40 0.94 18.62 0.95
CA ALA A 40 0.40 17.98 -0.26
C ALA A 40 0.44 16.45 -0.16
N ALA A 41 1.51 15.89 0.40
CA ALA A 41 1.60 14.46 0.68
C ALA A 41 0.58 14.04 1.74
N ARG A 42 0.39 14.84 2.80
CA ARG A 42 -0.59 14.58 3.86
C ARG A 42 -2.00 14.48 3.30
N LEU A 43 -2.44 15.48 2.53
CA LEU A 43 -3.76 15.50 1.89
C LEU A 43 -3.94 14.33 0.92
N ALA A 44 -2.88 13.92 0.24
CA ALA A 44 -2.91 12.75 -0.63
C ALA A 44 -3.01 11.43 0.16
N MET A 45 -2.26 11.29 1.26
CA MET A 45 -2.36 10.13 2.15
C MET A 45 -3.74 10.02 2.79
N ASP A 46 -4.35 11.14 3.20
CA ASP A 46 -5.71 11.17 3.73
C ASP A 46 -6.74 10.73 2.66
N GLN A 47 -6.57 11.14 1.40
CA GLN A 47 -7.40 10.67 0.28
C GLN A 47 -7.23 9.17 0.03
N LEU A 48 -5.99 8.67 0.04
CA LEU A 48 -5.69 7.25 -0.17
C LEU A 48 -6.20 6.38 0.99
N GLU A 49 -6.12 6.88 2.23
CA GLU A 49 -6.69 6.22 3.40
C GLU A 49 -8.21 6.17 3.31
N HIS A 50 -8.86 7.28 2.94
CA HIS A 50 -10.30 7.31 2.72
C HIS A 50 -10.76 6.36 1.61
N ALA A 51 -9.94 6.18 0.57
CA ALA A 51 -10.19 5.21 -0.50
C ALA A 51 -9.87 3.76 -0.11
N GLY A 52 -9.28 3.50 1.07
CA GLY A 52 -8.86 2.17 1.52
C GLY A 52 -7.57 1.64 0.87
N SER A 53 -6.91 2.44 0.02
CA SER A 53 -5.64 2.07 -0.62
C SER A 53 -4.50 1.91 0.39
N VAL A 54 -4.55 2.69 1.46
CA VAL A 54 -3.62 2.59 2.60
C VAL A 54 -4.39 2.57 3.91
N ARG A 55 -3.76 2.07 4.98
CA ARG A 55 -4.35 2.00 6.32
C ARG A 55 -3.33 2.37 7.37
N VAL A 56 -3.72 3.19 8.36
CA VAL A 56 -2.82 3.48 9.49
C VAL A 56 -2.67 2.28 10.41
N ILE A 57 -1.42 1.98 10.77
CA ILE A 57 -1.06 0.83 11.61
C ILE A 57 -0.59 1.22 13.02
N ASN A 58 -0.53 2.52 13.33
CA ASN A 58 -0.15 3.00 14.66
C ASN A 58 -1.22 3.95 15.26
N ALA A 59 -1.35 3.94 16.59
CA ALA A 59 -2.33 4.78 17.30
C ALA A 59 -1.87 6.24 17.50
N ARG A 60 -0.81 6.68 16.80
CA ARG A 60 -0.21 8.01 17.01
C ARG A 60 -0.91 9.06 16.14
N ARG A 61 -1.14 10.25 16.72
CA ARG A 61 -1.70 11.40 15.98
C ARG A 61 -0.69 12.08 15.05
N ARG A 62 0.58 12.14 15.48
CA ARG A 62 1.72 12.60 14.68
C ARG A 62 2.51 11.37 14.23
N ASP A 63 3.20 11.47 13.10
CA ASP A 63 4.02 10.38 12.55
C ASP A 63 3.19 9.10 12.33
N ARG A 64 2.01 9.27 11.72
CA ARG A 64 1.15 8.17 11.28
C ARG A 64 1.93 7.31 10.28
N VAL A 65 1.98 6.01 10.55
CA VAL A 65 2.56 5.03 9.64
C VAL A 65 1.43 4.31 8.95
N TYR A 66 1.52 4.22 7.63
CA TYR A 66 0.53 3.61 6.77
C TYR A 66 1.09 2.33 6.18
N GLU A 67 0.26 1.31 6.07
CA GLU A 67 0.52 0.12 5.26
C GLU A 67 -0.37 0.12 4.00
N THR A 68 -0.04 -0.74 3.03
CA THR A 68 -0.87 -1.01 1.85
C THR A 68 -1.56 -2.37 2.00
N PRO A 69 -2.82 -2.43 2.51
CA PRO A 69 -3.46 -3.69 2.87
C PRO A 69 -3.54 -4.68 1.71
N ALA A 70 -3.96 -4.20 0.54
CA ALA A 70 -4.15 -5.03 -0.66
C ALA A 70 -2.86 -5.71 -1.13
N LEU A 71 -1.69 -5.09 -0.94
CA LEU A 71 -0.42 -5.71 -1.30
C LEU A 71 -0.06 -6.85 -0.36
N PHE A 72 -0.28 -6.66 0.94
CA PHE A 72 -0.04 -7.72 1.92
C PHE A 72 -1.02 -8.87 1.74
N GLU A 73 -2.30 -8.59 1.46
CA GLU A 73 -3.29 -9.62 1.12
C GLU A 73 -2.89 -10.42 -0.12
N LEU A 74 -2.41 -9.74 -1.18
CA LEU A 74 -1.93 -10.41 -2.39
C LEU A 74 -0.78 -11.37 -2.10
N VAL A 75 0.21 -10.93 -1.31
CA VAL A 75 1.37 -11.77 -0.95
C VAL A 75 0.95 -12.91 -0.02
N ASP A 76 0.09 -12.65 0.96
CA ASP A 76 -0.44 -13.65 1.89
C ASP A 76 -1.23 -14.74 1.13
N ASP A 77 -2.05 -14.35 0.16
CA ASP A 77 -2.82 -15.27 -0.68
C ASP A 77 -1.91 -16.09 -1.61
N PHE A 78 -0.89 -15.46 -2.19
CA PHE A 78 0.12 -16.15 -3.00
C PHE A 78 0.87 -17.22 -2.20
N GLU A 79 1.37 -16.87 -1.01
CA GLU A 79 2.05 -17.81 -0.11
C GLU A 79 1.14 -18.96 0.32
N ARG A 80 -0.15 -18.68 0.54
CA ARG A 80 -1.15 -19.70 0.88
C ARG A 80 -1.40 -20.66 -0.28
N GLN A 81 -1.47 -20.17 -1.51
CA GLN A 81 -1.62 -21.01 -2.70
C GLN A 81 -0.42 -21.93 -2.86
N LEU A 82 0.80 -21.42 -2.70
CA LEU A 82 2.02 -22.23 -2.75
C LEU A 82 2.09 -23.26 -1.62
N ALA A 83 1.60 -22.92 -0.44
CA ALA A 83 1.61 -23.81 0.71
C ALA A 83 0.53 -24.91 0.65
N THR A 84 -0.48 -24.79 -0.21
CA THR A 84 -1.62 -25.73 -0.32
C THR A 84 -1.43 -26.64 -1.54
N PRO A 85 -1.17 -27.94 -1.36
CA PRO A 85 -1.00 -28.86 -2.49
C PRO A 85 -2.25 -28.89 -3.37
N ALA A 86 -2.09 -29.11 -4.68
CA ALA A 86 -3.18 -29.08 -5.67
C ALA A 86 -4.36 -30.04 -5.39
N ARG A 87 -4.16 -31.08 -4.57
CA ARG A 87 -5.20 -32.03 -4.13
C ARG A 87 -5.55 -31.93 -2.64
N GLY A 88 -4.93 -31.00 -1.92
CA GLY A 88 -5.11 -30.80 -0.49
C GLY A 88 -6.05 -29.63 -0.19
N THR A 89 -6.87 -29.75 0.85
CA THR A 89 -7.70 -28.65 1.38
C THR A 89 -7.01 -27.90 2.53
N ARG A 90 -5.81 -28.33 2.93
CA ARG A 90 -5.02 -27.75 4.01
C ARG A 90 -3.58 -27.49 3.56
N PRO A 91 -2.95 -26.42 4.06
CA PRO A 91 -1.54 -26.16 3.80
C PRO A 91 -0.64 -27.32 4.30
N ALA A 92 0.31 -27.74 3.47
CA ALA A 92 1.34 -28.73 3.83
C ALA A 92 2.45 -28.12 4.72
N ARG A 93 2.55 -26.79 4.74
CA ARG A 93 3.42 -26.01 5.64
C ARG A 93 2.63 -24.87 6.27
N ARG A 94 3.19 -24.23 7.31
CA ARG A 94 2.60 -23.02 7.89
C ARG A 94 2.45 -21.95 6.80
N ALA A 95 1.21 -21.47 6.61
CA ALA A 95 0.87 -20.42 5.68
C ALA A 95 0.35 -19.17 6.44
N PRO A 96 0.49 -17.96 5.88
CA PRO A 96 -0.13 -16.76 6.45
C PRO A 96 -1.63 -16.95 6.69
N ARG A 97 -2.12 -16.41 7.81
CA ARG A 97 -3.57 -16.38 8.08
C ARG A 97 -4.20 -15.35 7.16
N ARG A 98 -5.35 -15.67 6.58
CA ARG A 98 -6.12 -14.70 5.79
C ARG A 98 -6.41 -13.49 6.67
N ARG A 99 -6.00 -12.30 6.24
CA ARG A 99 -6.37 -11.06 6.93
C ARG A 99 -7.87 -10.89 6.80
N VAL A 100 -8.52 -10.56 7.91
CA VAL A 100 -9.94 -10.20 7.89
C VAL A 100 -9.97 -8.69 7.72
N PRO A 101 -10.59 -8.15 6.64
CA PRO A 101 -10.74 -6.70 6.52
C PRO A 101 -11.49 -6.18 7.75
N SER A 102 -10.94 -5.11 8.34
CA SER A 102 -11.46 -4.46 9.55
C SER A 102 -12.65 -3.56 9.21
#